data_AF-A0A667YP84-F1
#
_entry.id   AF-A0A667YP84-F1
#
_cell.length_a   1.000
_cell.length_b   1.000
_cell.length_c   1.000
_cell.angle_alpha   90.00
_cell.angle_beta   90.00
_cell.angle_gamma   90.00
#
_symmetry.space_group_name_H-M   'P 1'
#
loop_
_entity.id
_entity.type
_entity.pdbx_description
1 polymer ?
#
loop_
_entity_poly.entity_id
_entity_poly.type
_entity_poly.pdbx_seq_one_letter_code
_entity_poly.pdbx_strand_id
1 'polypeptide(L)'
;HAKYLLPVAQVCPSNLLSFLHLLLRCCRSCARHLFSLAVQLGETSLQHHGPKVYGVVQRTGSDRQQEVMAREWSVNHLQDEMRYIKEVRDSLEKVRERMYGQFGGMQQSMQKLSQEIRVMLKLLHSPPEIRTAAMERFDQMNSSLISANIDLQKSLLENCQNRVDMRDEVKSLRNTCEKAEEKLKEKERQLAAAQAENQTLKLQVESSQEACSQAVQEVTERLQRQYEEQLMETQRQHREEIEKLQLDVYIMRLEEAERNAKIAEAKIAERDQRISEVERLLDCMGQVKQMISLHMELSGRCSFCRSKQLEEEVGNLRERIKHLNDMVFCQQKKVKGMIEEVESLRAQVAKKDMFISELLDRIAIVECENNELEDKLKYFMSTQNRQRDVLQTREIGVGCDLLPSAPQVYTPFMKLMEITANIDINES
;
A
#
# COMPACT_ATOMS: atom_id res chain seq x y z
N HIS A 1 -93.11 -62.11 -58.94
CA HIS A 1 -92.10 -62.91 -58.24
C HIS A 1 -92.30 -62.72 -56.73
N ALA A 2 -92.88 -63.73 -56.09
CA ALA A 2 -93.13 -63.78 -54.66
C ALA A 2 -91.91 -64.34 -53.90
N LYS A 3 -91.89 -64.12 -52.57
CA LYS A 3 -90.92 -64.61 -51.56
C LYS A 3 -89.66 -63.73 -51.53
N TYR A 4 -89.34 -62.97 -50.49
CA TYR A 4 -89.14 -63.37 -49.10
C TYR A 4 -89.67 -62.32 -48.10
N LEU A 5 -90.71 -62.69 -47.36
CA LEU A 5 -91.03 -62.14 -46.04
C LEU A 5 -90.27 -62.99 -45.03
N LEU A 6 -89.34 -62.40 -44.27
CA LEU A 6 -88.83 -62.99 -43.03
C LEU A 6 -89.51 -62.28 -41.84
N PRO A 7 -89.90 -63.00 -40.78
CA PRO A 7 -90.76 -62.47 -39.74
C PRO A 7 -89.96 -61.71 -38.70
N VAL A 8 -90.53 -60.57 -38.27
CA VAL A 8 -90.17 -59.88 -37.04
C VAL A 8 -90.45 -60.83 -35.88
N ALA A 9 -89.38 -61.39 -35.30
CA ALA A 9 -89.47 -62.09 -34.03
C ALA A 9 -89.70 -61.07 -32.92
N GLN A 10 -90.93 -61.04 -32.43
CA GLN A 10 -91.39 -60.35 -31.24
C GLN A 10 -90.66 -60.97 -30.03
N VAL A 11 -89.55 -60.37 -29.61
CA VAL A 11 -88.86 -60.77 -28.37
C VAL A 11 -89.61 -60.12 -27.20
N CYS A 12 -90.30 -60.95 -26.41
CA CYS A 12 -90.97 -60.56 -25.18
C CYS A 12 -89.99 -59.85 -24.21
N PRO A 13 -90.38 -58.74 -23.56
CA PRO A 13 -89.53 -57.99 -22.63
C PRO A 13 -89.29 -58.69 -21.27
N SER A 14 -89.80 -59.90 -21.09
CA SER A 14 -89.72 -60.66 -19.83
C SER A 14 -88.38 -61.38 -19.58
N ASN A 15 -87.48 -61.49 -20.57
CA ASN A 15 -86.20 -62.20 -20.42
C ASN A 15 -84.99 -61.29 -20.09
N LEU A 16 -85.09 -59.97 -20.25
CA LEU A 16 -84.00 -59.04 -19.91
C LEU A 16 -83.92 -58.73 -18.41
N LEU A 17 -85.06 -58.66 -17.71
CA LEU A 17 -85.07 -58.44 -16.25
C LEU A 17 -84.51 -59.64 -15.48
N SER A 18 -84.76 -60.87 -15.97
CA SER A 18 -84.26 -62.11 -15.37
C SER A 18 -82.72 -62.20 -15.42
N PHE A 19 -82.12 -61.72 -16.52
CA PHE A 19 -80.66 -61.70 -16.71
C PHE A 19 -79.99 -60.59 -15.88
N LEU A 20 -80.62 -59.42 -15.74
CA LEU A 20 -80.11 -58.35 -14.87
C LEU A 20 -80.17 -58.72 -13.38
N HIS A 21 -81.21 -59.44 -12.93
CA HIS A 21 -81.34 -59.85 -11.54
C HIS A 21 -80.30 -60.93 -11.13
N LEU A 22 -79.86 -61.77 -12.08
CA LEU A 22 -78.82 -62.78 -11.86
C LEU A 22 -77.41 -62.15 -11.80
N LEU A 23 -77.13 -61.15 -12.64
CA LEU A 23 -75.87 -60.40 -12.64
C LEU A 23 -75.70 -59.50 -11.39
N LEU A 24 -76.78 -58.86 -10.90
CA LEU A 24 -76.73 -58.08 -9.66
C LEU A 24 -76.59 -58.95 -8.39
N ARG A 25 -77.09 -60.20 -8.39
CA ARG A 25 -76.92 -61.13 -7.26
C ARG A 25 -75.48 -61.66 -7.16
N CYS A 26 -74.80 -61.86 -8.29
CA CYS A 26 -73.40 -62.31 -8.32
C CYS A 26 -72.44 -61.20 -7.84
N CYS A 27 -72.74 -59.93 -8.17
CA CYS A 27 -71.93 -58.77 -7.77
C CYS A 27 -72.00 -58.45 -6.25
N ARG A 28 -73.12 -58.76 -5.58
CA ARG A 28 -73.25 -58.56 -4.11
C ARG A 28 -72.56 -59.64 -3.26
N SER A 29 -72.26 -60.82 -3.83
CA SER A 29 -71.57 -61.90 -3.11
C SER A 29 -70.04 -61.72 -3.07
N CYS A 30 -69.47 -61.10 -4.10
CA CYS A 30 -68.02 -60.85 -4.20
C CYS A 30 -67.56 -59.67 -3.30
N ALA A 31 -68.44 -58.73 -2.99
CA ALA A 31 -68.13 -57.54 -2.17
C ALA A 31 -67.97 -57.81 -0.66
N ARG A 32 -68.38 -58.98 -0.15
CA ARG A 32 -68.20 -59.33 1.28
C ARG A 32 -66.90 -60.07 1.59
N HIS A 33 -66.24 -60.67 0.60
CA HIS A 33 -64.96 -61.38 0.80
C HIS A 33 -63.74 -60.46 0.72
N LEU A 34 -63.84 -59.31 0.05
CA LEU A 34 -62.72 -58.34 -0.09
C LEU A 34 -62.57 -57.38 1.10
N PHE A 35 -63.49 -57.39 2.07
CA PHE A 35 -63.42 -56.53 3.27
C PHE A 35 -62.79 -57.23 4.50
N SER A 36 -62.46 -58.52 4.40
CA SER A 36 -61.96 -59.33 5.53
C SER A 36 -60.43 -59.56 5.52
N LEU A 37 -59.70 -59.11 4.51
CA LEU A 37 -58.26 -59.41 4.33
C LEU A 37 -57.35 -58.18 4.45
N ALA A 38 -57.89 -57.03 4.87
CA ALA A 38 -57.13 -55.77 5.02
C ALA A 38 -56.90 -55.37 6.49
N VAL A 39 -56.94 -56.33 7.42
CA VAL A 39 -56.54 -56.13 8.82
C VAL A 39 -55.59 -57.25 9.21
N GLN A 40 -54.35 -57.21 8.72
CA GLN A 40 -53.17 -57.78 9.38
C GLN A 40 -51.90 -57.49 8.57
N LEU A 41 -50.86 -57.03 9.28
CA LEU A 41 -49.45 -56.92 8.90
C LEU A 41 -49.12 -55.66 8.05
N GLY A 42 -48.47 -54.61 8.55
CA GLY A 42 -47.52 -54.53 9.66
C GLY A 42 -46.10 -54.85 9.15
N GLU A 43 -45.40 -53.81 8.70
CA GLU A 43 -43.94 -53.62 8.61
C GLU A 43 -43.07 -54.75 8.04
N THR A 44 -42.38 -54.49 6.92
CA THR A 44 -40.89 -54.51 6.85
C THR A 44 -40.37 -54.12 5.45
N SER A 45 -39.52 -53.09 5.45
CA SER A 45 -38.34 -52.79 4.63
C SER A 45 -38.13 -53.32 3.18
N LEU A 46 -37.86 -52.35 2.29
CA LEU A 46 -36.93 -52.34 1.13
C LEU A 46 -37.18 -53.26 -0.09
N GLN A 47 -37.86 -52.73 -1.11
CA GLN A 47 -37.32 -52.46 -2.46
C GLN A 47 -38.40 -51.79 -3.34
N HIS A 48 -38.06 -50.68 -3.99
CA HIS A 48 -38.95 -49.88 -4.83
C HIS A 48 -39.34 -50.61 -6.13
N HIS A 49 -40.43 -51.38 -6.10
CA HIS A 49 -41.25 -51.67 -7.28
C HIS A 49 -42.73 -51.61 -6.86
N GLY A 50 -43.51 -50.74 -7.50
CA GLY A 50 -44.93 -50.54 -7.17
C GLY A 50 -45.79 -51.80 -7.34
N PRO A 51 -47.02 -51.82 -6.79
CA PRO A 51 -47.89 -52.99 -6.81
C PRO A 51 -48.08 -53.52 -8.25
N LYS A 52 -47.82 -54.81 -8.45
CA LYS A 52 -47.98 -55.53 -9.71
C LYS A 52 -49.25 -56.37 -9.66
N VAL A 53 -50.04 -56.36 -10.73
CA VAL A 53 -51.26 -57.15 -10.87
C VAL A 53 -51.01 -58.24 -11.89
N TYR A 54 -51.32 -59.49 -11.52
CA TYR A 54 -51.14 -60.65 -12.39
C TYR A 54 -52.46 -60.95 -13.09
N GLY A 55 -52.49 -60.72 -14.40
CA GLY A 55 -53.62 -61.07 -15.27
C GLY A 55 -53.37 -62.40 -15.97
N VAL A 56 -54.36 -63.30 -15.92
CA VAL A 56 -54.35 -64.52 -16.71
C VAL A 56 -54.96 -64.21 -18.07
N VAL A 57 -54.15 -64.21 -19.13
CA VAL A 57 -54.63 -63.95 -20.49
C VAL A 57 -54.74 -65.27 -21.23
N GLN A 58 -55.97 -65.69 -21.53
CA GLN A 58 -56.21 -66.80 -22.46
C GLN A 58 -56.10 -66.28 -23.90
N ARG A 59 -55.14 -66.81 -24.66
CA ARG A 59 -55.15 -66.68 -26.11
C ARG A 59 -56.00 -67.79 -26.71
N THR A 60 -57.14 -67.45 -27.31
CA THR A 60 -57.86 -68.36 -28.20
C THR A 60 -57.23 -68.29 -29.59
N GLY A 61 -56.12 -69.00 -29.77
CA GLY A 61 -55.61 -69.37 -31.09
C GLY A 61 -56.30 -70.64 -31.59
N SER A 62 -56.44 -70.79 -32.90
CA SER A 62 -57.16 -71.90 -33.56
C SER A 62 -56.49 -73.28 -33.45
N ASP A 63 -55.74 -73.55 -32.39
CA ASP A 63 -55.08 -74.84 -32.18
C ASP A 63 -55.21 -75.31 -30.73
N ARG A 64 -55.46 -76.60 -30.54
CA ARG A 64 -56.03 -77.22 -29.32
C ARG A 64 -55.09 -77.30 -28.09
N GLN A 65 -54.16 -76.35 -27.92
CA GLN A 65 -53.36 -76.21 -26.70
C GLN A 65 -53.68 -74.89 -26.01
N GLN A 66 -54.35 -75.01 -24.85
CA GLN A 66 -54.79 -73.89 -24.04
C GLN A 66 -53.60 -73.38 -23.21
N GLU A 67 -52.74 -72.55 -23.81
CA GLU A 67 -51.63 -71.92 -23.09
C GLU A 67 -52.14 -70.75 -22.24
N VAL A 68 -52.09 -70.95 -20.92
CA VAL A 68 -52.45 -69.96 -19.92
C VAL A 68 -51.17 -69.25 -19.48
N MET A 69 -50.89 -68.08 -20.05
CA MET A 69 -49.70 -67.29 -19.70
C MET A 69 -50.07 -66.20 -18.70
N ALA A 70 -49.48 -66.24 -17.50
CA ALA A 70 -49.57 -65.15 -16.54
C ALA A 70 -48.63 -64.01 -16.98
N ARG A 71 -49.20 -62.84 -17.29
CA ARG A 71 -48.41 -61.63 -17.55
C ARG A 71 -48.50 -60.68 -16.36
N GLU A 72 -47.34 -60.18 -15.94
CA GLU A 72 -47.24 -59.10 -14.96
C GLU A 72 -47.59 -57.77 -15.62
N TRP A 73 -48.65 -57.13 -15.15
CA TRP A 73 -48.99 -55.77 -15.54
C TRP A 73 -48.73 -54.82 -14.37
N SER A 74 -48.14 -53.66 -14.67
CA SER A 74 -48.05 -52.60 -13.67
C SER A 74 -49.43 -51.96 -13.46
N VAL A 75 -49.72 -51.48 -12.25
CA VAL A 75 -50.97 -50.75 -11.97
C VAL A 75 -51.17 -49.57 -12.91
N ASN A 76 -50.10 -48.93 -13.35
CA ASN A 76 -50.15 -47.82 -14.32
C ASN A 76 -50.64 -48.31 -15.70
N HIS A 77 -50.14 -49.45 -16.19
CA HIS A 77 -50.57 -50.02 -17.46
C HIS A 77 -52.06 -50.40 -17.43
N LEU A 78 -52.55 -50.94 -16.32
CA LEU A 78 -53.97 -51.27 -16.14
C LEU A 78 -54.87 -50.02 -16.11
N GLN A 79 -54.39 -48.92 -15.52
CA GLN A 79 -55.11 -47.64 -15.53
C GLN A 79 -55.15 -47.02 -16.93
N ASP A 80 -54.07 -47.14 -17.71
CA ASP A 80 -54.03 -46.70 -19.10
C ASP A 80 -55.00 -47.51 -19.97
N GLU A 81 -55.02 -48.84 -19.84
CA GLU A 81 -55.96 -49.70 -20.56
C GLU A 81 -57.42 -49.43 -20.15
N MET A 82 -57.69 -49.20 -18.86
CA MET A 82 -59.03 -48.80 -18.40
C MET A 82 -59.46 -47.43 -18.94
N ARG A 83 -58.52 -46.47 -19.06
CA ARG A 83 -58.80 -45.18 -19.71
C ARG A 83 -59.08 -45.37 -21.19
N TYR A 84 -58.25 -46.14 -21.89
CA TYR A 84 -58.42 -46.45 -23.30
C TYR A 84 -59.78 -47.10 -23.58
N ILE A 85 -60.19 -48.09 -22.78
CA ILE A 85 -61.50 -48.74 -22.92
C ILE A 85 -62.65 -47.75 -22.71
N LYS A 86 -62.54 -46.84 -21.74
CA LYS A 86 -63.55 -45.80 -21.52
C LYS A 86 -63.63 -44.85 -22.73
N GLU A 87 -62.50 -44.39 -23.25
CA GLU A 87 -62.44 -43.51 -24.41
C GLU A 87 -62.99 -44.17 -25.68
N VAL A 88 -62.68 -45.45 -25.90
CA VAL A 88 -63.22 -46.24 -27.01
C VAL A 88 -64.74 -46.39 -26.88
N ARG A 89 -65.24 -46.72 -25.68
CA ARG A 89 -66.68 -46.84 -25.43
C ARG A 89 -67.40 -45.52 -25.67
N ASP A 90 -66.87 -44.42 -25.14
CA ASP A 90 -67.48 -43.10 -25.31
C ASP A 90 -67.44 -42.65 -26.78
N SER A 91 -66.39 -43.02 -27.52
CA SER A 91 -66.30 -42.78 -28.97
C SER A 91 -67.32 -43.62 -29.75
N LEU A 92 -67.50 -44.90 -29.40
CA LEU A 92 -68.53 -45.76 -30.00
C LEU A 92 -69.94 -45.26 -29.69
N GLU A 93 -70.17 -44.74 -28.48
CA GLU A 93 -71.46 -44.17 -28.09
C GLU A 93 -71.80 -42.93 -28.93
N LYS A 94 -70.82 -42.03 -29.12
CA LYS A 94 -70.96 -40.86 -30.01
C LYS A 94 -71.19 -41.26 -31.47
N VAL A 95 -70.61 -42.37 -31.93
CA VAL A 95 -70.88 -42.92 -33.27
C VAL A 95 -72.30 -43.46 -33.33
N ARG A 96 -72.75 -44.21 -32.32
CA ARG A 96 -74.12 -44.72 -32.22
C ARG A 96 -75.14 -43.58 -32.29
N GLU A 97 -74.97 -42.54 -31.49
CA GLU A 97 -75.86 -41.37 -31.48
C GLU A 97 -75.91 -40.65 -32.84
N ARG A 98 -74.75 -40.44 -33.47
CA ARG A 98 -74.70 -39.86 -34.83
C ARG A 98 -75.40 -40.73 -35.85
N MET A 99 -75.22 -42.05 -35.78
CA MET A 99 -75.80 -42.98 -36.72
C MET A 99 -77.32 -43.02 -36.61
N TYR A 100 -77.89 -43.07 -35.40
CA TYR A 100 -79.35 -43.02 -35.20
C TYR A 100 -79.95 -41.63 -35.47
N GLY A 101 -79.24 -40.55 -35.15
CA GLY A 101 -79.66 -39.18 -35.50
C GLY A 101 -79.71 -38.95 -37.01
N GLN A 102 -78.68 -39.42 -37.73
CA GLN A 102 -78.63 -39.36 -39.19
C GLN A 102 -79.68 -40.29 -39.83
N PHE A 103 -79.94 -41.48 -39.28
CA PHE A 103 -80.97 -42.38 -39.80
C PHE A 103 -82.38 -41.78 -39.66
N GLY A 104 -82.67 -41.08 -38.55
CA GLY A 104 -83.92 -40.35 -38.35
C GLY A 104 -84.08 -39.19 -39.34
N GLY A 105 -83.01 -38.41 -39.56
CA GLY A 105 -83.00 -37.34 -40.56
C GLY A 105 -83.16 -37.85 -42.00
N MET A 106 -82.51 -38.96 -42.35
CA MET A 106 -82.60 -39.59 -43.66
C MET A 106 -83.98 -40.25 -43.90
N GLN A 107 -84.59 -40.83 -42.86
CA GLN A 107 -85.94 -41.38 -42.96
C GLN A 107 -86.98 -40.28 -43.21
N GLN A 108 -86.85 -39.13 -42.53
CA GLN A 108 -87.72 -37.97 -42.76
C GLN A 108 -87.52 -37.36 -44.15
N SER A 109 -86.28 -37.23 -44.61
CA SER A 109 -86.00 -36.72 -45.96
C SER A 109 -86.53 -37.67 -47.05
N MET A 110 -86.41 -38.98 -46.85
CA MET A 110 -86.95 -39.99 -47.77
C MET A 110 -88.48 -39.99 -47.82
N GLN A 111 -89.15 -39.79 -46.68
CA GLN A 111 -90.60 -39.63 -46.63
C GLN A 111 -91.05 -38.35 -47.35
N LYS A 112 -90.36 -37.24 -47.14
CA LYS A 112 -90.64 -35.97 -47.80
C LYS A 112 -90.45 -36.06 -49.32
N LEU A 113 -89.35 -36.66 -49.77
CA LEU A 113 -89.09 -36.94 -51.19
C LEU A 113 -90.16 -37.85 -51.80
N SER A 114 -90.61 -38.88 -51.07
CA SER A 114 -91.70 -39.75 -51.52
C SER A 114 -93.04 -39.02 -51.64
N GLN A 115 -93.30 -38.03 -50.79
CA GLN A 115 -94.45 -37.14 -50.89
C GLN A 115 -94.35 -36.25 -52.15
N GLU A 116 -93.19 -35.65 -52.37
CA GLU A 116 -92.92 -34.75 -53.51
C GLU A 116 -93.02 -35.48 -54.86
N ILE A 117 -92.52 -36.72 -54.97
CA ILE A 117 -92.67 -37.56 -56.17
C ILE A 117 -94.14 -37.85 -56.49
N ARG A 118 -94.96 -38.11 -55.45
CA ARG A 118 -96.42 -38.34 -55.63
C ARG A 118 -97.15 -37.09 -56.11
N VAL A 119 -96.71 -35.90 -55.68
CA VAL A 119 -97.26 -34.63 -56.14
C VAL A 119 -96.84 -34.35 -57.59
N MET A 120 -95.59 -34.65 -57.95
CA MET A 120 -95.10 -34.55 -59.34
C MET A 120 -95.86 -35.47 -60.31
N LEU A 121 -96.17 -36.71 -59.90
CA LEU A 121 -96.97 -37.65 -60.70
C LEU A 121 -98.40 -37.15 -61.01
N LYS A 122 -99.01 -36.38 -60.10
CA LYS A 122 -100.32 -35.76 -60.31
C LYS A 122 -100.25 -34.53 -61.21
N LEU A 123 -99.18 -33.73 -61.14
CA LEU A 123 -98.98 -32.60 -62.04
C LEU A 123 -98.81 -33.02 -63.51
N LEU A 124 -98.30 -34.22 -63.76
CA LEU A 124 -98.10 -34.75 -65.13
C LEU A 124 -99.42 -34.91 -65.93
N HIS A 125 -100.57 -35.06 -65.24
CA HIS A 125 -101.90 -35.23 -65.81
C HIS A 125 -102.74 -33.92 -65.86
N SER A 126 -102.13 -32.78 -65.55
CA SER A 126 -102.80 -31.47 -65.50
C SER A 126 -102.74 -30.70 -66.84
N PRO A 127 -103.64 -29.71 -67.09
CA PRO A 127 -103.66 -28.89 -68.31
C PRO A 127 -102.29 -28.27 -68.65
N PRO A 128 -101.99 -28.03 -69.94
CA PRO A 128 -100.66 -27.57 -70.40
C PRO A 128 -100.17 -26.31 -69.67
N GLU A 129 -101.04 -25.37 -69.33
CA GLU A 129 -100.69 -24.13 -68.60
C GLU A 129 -100.06 -24.39 -67.21
N ILE A 130 -100.58 -25.38 -66.46
CA ILE A 130 -100.06 -25.75 -65.14
C ILE A 130 -98.70 -26.47 -65.28
N ARG A 131 -98.52 -27.23 -66.36
CA ARG A 131 -97.23 -27.87 -66.69
C ARG A 131 -96.18 -26.84 -67.10
N THR A 132 -96.53 -25.80 -67.86
CA THR A 132 -95.61 -24.71 -68.22
C THR A 132 -95.16 -23.92 -66.99
N ALA A 133 -96.09 -23.53 -66.11
CA ALA A 133 -95.74 -22.84 -64.86
C ALA A 133 -94.90 -23.70 -63.90
N ALA A 134 -95.08 -25.02 -63.91
CA ALA A 134 -94.21 -25.93 -63.17
C ALA A 134 -92.81 -26.04 -63.81
N MET A 135 -92.73 -26.11 -65.13
CA MET A 135 -91.46 -26.11 -65.89
C MET A 135 -90.66 -24.83 -65.61
N GLU A 136 -91.30 -23.66 -65.64
CA GLU A 136 -90.68 -22.37 -65.30
C GLU A 136 -90.12 -22.34 -63.87
N ARG A 137 -90.82 -22.96 -62.90
CA ARG A 137 -90.31 -23.10 -61.52
C ARG A 137 -89.11 -24.03 -61.45
N PHE A 138 -89.10 -25.11 -62.22
CA PHE A 138 -87.94 -26.00 -62.32
C PHE A 138 -86.77 -25.30 -63.02
N ASP A 139 -87.01 -24.51 -64.06
CA ASP A 139 -85.99 -23.72 -64.76
C ASP A 139 -85.43 -22.61 -63.86
N GLN A 140 -86.27 -21.98 -63.05
CA GLN A 140 -85.85 -20.99 -62.06
C GLN A 140 -85.03 -21.64 -60.93
N MET A 141 -85.45 -22.80 -60.44
CA MET A 141 -84.70 -23.58 -59.44
C MET A 141 -83.37 -24.08 -60.00
N ASN A 142 -83.35 -24.60 -61.24
CA ASN A 142 -82.13 -24.99 -61.93
C ASN A 142 -81.21 -23.79 -62.12
N SER A 143 -81.74 -22.64 -62.55
CA SER A 143 -80.97 -21.41 -62.71
C SER A 143 -80.37 -20.94 -61.37
N SER A 144 -81.13 -21.03 -60.27
CA SER A 144 -80.65 -20.72 -58.90
C SER A 144 -79.60 -21.72 -58.43
N LEU A 145 -79.77 -23.02 -58.71
CA LEU A 145 -78.80 -24.07 -58.38
C LEU A 145 -77.51 -23.89 -59.18
N ILE A 146 -77.61 -23.57 -60.47
CA ILE A 146 -76.47 -23.27 -61.34
C ILE A 146 -75.72 -22.05 -60.79
N SER A 147 -76.42 -20.97 -60.43
CA SER A 147 -75.79 -19.79 -59.81
C SER A 147 -75.08 -20.15 -58.51
N ALA A 148 -75.75 -20.84 -57.58
CA ALA A 148 -75.16 -21.24 -56.31
C ALA A 148 -73.96 -22.18 -56.50
N ASN A 149 -73.99 -23.05 -57.51
CA ASN A 149 -72.87 -23.92 -57.85
C ASN A 149 -71.70 -23.12 -58.43
N ILE A 150 -71.97 -22.15 -59.31
CA ILE A 150 -70.95 -21.22 -59.83
C ILE A 150 -70.31 -20.42 -58.70
N ASP A 151 -71.11 -19.90 -57.75
CA ASP A 151 -70.59 -19.12 -56.63
C ASP A 151 -69.77 -19.98 -55.67
N LEU A 152 -70.19 -21.22 -55.41
CA LEU A 152 -69.41 -22.19 -54.64
C LEU A 152 -68.10 -22.52 -55.35
N GLN A 153 -68.11 -22.77 -56.66
CA GLN A 153 -66.91 -23.02 -57.46
C GLN A 153 -65.95 -21.83 -57.42
N LYS A 154 -66.46 -20.59 -57.53
CA LYS A 154 -65.65 -19.37 -57.38
C LYS A 154 -65.03 -19.27 -56.00
N SER A 155 -65.79 -19.47 -54.94
CA SER A 155 -65.29 -19.40 -53.57
C SER A 155 -64.24 -20.49 -53.29
N LEU A 156 -64.42 -21.69 -53.82
CA LEU A 156 -63.43 -22.77 -53.75
C LEU A 156 -62.15 -22.42 -54.51
N LEU A 157 -62.26 -21.86 -55.72
CA LEU A 157 -61.11 -21.39 -56.50
C LEU A 157 -60.36 -20.26 -55.80
N GLU A 158 -61.08 -19.28 -55.26
CA GLU A 158 -60.51 -18.18 -54.48
C GLU A 158 -59.82 -18.69 -53.21
N ASN A 159 -60.44 -19.64 -52.49
CA ASN A 159 -59.80 -20.28 -51.34
C ASN A 159 -58.53 -21.05 -51.75
N CYS A 160 -58.58 -21.81 -52.85
CA CYS A 160 -57.41 -22.50 -53.41
C CYS A 160 -56.29 -21.51 -53.78
N GLN A 161 -56.62 -20.40 -54.42
CA GLN A 161 -55.67 -19.35 -54.77
C GLN A 161 -55.05 -18.74 -53.51
N ASN A 162 -55.86 -18.34 -52.53
CA ASN A 162 -55.38 -17.81 -51.25
C ASN A 162 -54.45 -18.81 -50.52
N ARG A 163 -54.74 -20.13 -50.59
CA ARG A 163 -53.85 -21.15 -50.00
C ARG A 163 -52.52 -21.27 -50.74
N VAL A 164 -52.49 -21.05 -52.06
CA VAL A 164 -51.26 -21.03 -52.85
C VAL A 164 -50.46 -19.77 -52.55
N ASP A 165 -51.10 -18.60 -52.51
CA ASP A 165 -50.46 -17.32 -52.20
C ASP A 165 -49.84 -17.35 -50.78
N MET A 166 -50.60 -17.81 -49.78
CA MET A 166 -50.09 -18.00 -48.42
C MET A 166 -48.91 -18.99 -48.37
N ARG A 167 -48.94 -20.05 -49.19
CA ARG A 167 -47.82 -21.00 -49.28
C ARG A 167 -46.58 -20.32 -49.86
N ASP A 168 -46.73 -19.47 -50.87
CA ASP A 168 -45.61 -18.77 -51.50
C ASP A 168 -45.06 -17.64 -50.62
N GLU A 169 -45.91 -16.95 -49.86
CA GLU A 169 -45.48 -16.04 -48.79
C GLU A 169 -44.69 -16.78 -47.70
N VAL A 170 -45.18 -17.94 -47.23
CA VAL A 170 -44.47 -18.77 -46.25
C VAL A 170 -43.11 -19.24 -46.79
N LYS A 171 -43.02 -19.61 -48.07
CA LYS A 171 -41.72 -19.94 -48.70
C LYS A 171 -40.81 -18.72 -48.76
N SER A 172 -41.32 -17.56 -49.15
CA SER A 172 -40.55 -16.31 -49.19
C SER A 172 -40.00 -15.96 -47.80
N LEU A 173 -40.86 -15.99 -46.78
CA LEU A 173 -40.47 -15.73 -45.38
C LEU A 173 -39.43 -16.74 -44.90
N ARG A 174 -39.62 -18.03 -45.17
CA ARG A 174 -38.63 -19.07 -44.85
C ARG A 174 -37.27 -18.77 -45.49
N ASN A 175 -37.24 -18.45 -46.78
CA ASN A 175 -36.02 -18.10 -47.49
C ASN A 175 -35.35 -16.84 -46.90
N THR A 176 -36.13 -15.85 -46.44
CA THR A 176 -35.57 -14.67 -45.77
C THR A 176 -35.02 -14.97 -44.38
N CYS A 177 -35.69 -15.82 -43.60
CA CYS A 177 -35.19 -16.29 -42.30
C CYS A 177 -33.90 -17.08 -42.46
N GLU A 178 -33.84 -18.03 -43.40
CA GLU A 178 -32.62 -18.81 -43.68
C GLU A 178 -31.45 -17.90 -44.08
N LYS A 179 -31.67 -16.92 -44.97
CA LYS A 179 -30.64 -15.92 -45.33
C LYS A 179 -30.20 -15.07 -44.14
N ALA A 180 -31.11 -14.73 -43.22
CA ALA A 180 -30.77 -13.97 -42.02
C ALA A 180 -29.95 -14.81 -41.04
N GLU A 181 -30.30 -16.09 -40.85
CA GLU A 181 -29.55 -17.04 -40.02
C GLU A 181 -28.13 -17.27 -40.58
N GLU A 182 -27.97 -17.43 -41.89
CA GLU A 182 -26.65 -17.54 -42.53
C GLU A 182 -25.80 -16.29 -42.29
N LYS A 183 -26.39 -15.10 -42.45
CA LYS A 183 -25.70 -13.84 -42.15
C LYS A 183 -25.31 -13.72 -40.68
N LEU A 184 -26.16 -14.17 -39.76
CA LEU A 184 -25.83 -14.19 -38.33
C LEU A 184 -24.67 -15.13 -38.04
N LYS A 185 -24.69 -16.36 -38.57
CA LYS A 185 -23.59 -17.32 -38.42
C LYS A 185 -22.28 -16.79 -38.99
N GLU A 186 -22.33 -16.09 -40.12
CA GLU A 186 -21.14 -15.46 -40.70
C GLU A 186 -20.61 -14.32 -39.82
N LYS A 187 -21.51 -13.50 -39.25
CA LYS A 187 -21.11 -12.44 -38.30
C LYS A 187 -20.55 -13.02 -37.00
N GLU A 188 -21.09 -14.12 -36.50
CA GLU A 188 -20.55 -14.85 -35.35
C GLU A 188 -19.15 -15.39 -35.63
N ARG A 189 -18.89 -15.94 -36.83
CA ARG A 189 -17.53 -16.34 -37.24
C ARG A 189 -16.57 -15.17 -37.32
N GLN A 190 -16.99 -14.05 -37.89
CA GLN A 190 -16.17 -12.83 -37.97
C GLN A 190 -15.84 -12.29 -36.58
N LEU A 191 -16.81 -12.30 -35.65
CA LEU A 191 -16.59 -11.92 -34.26
C LEU A 191 -15.61 -12.87 -33.56
N ALA A 192 -15.75 -14.18 -33.75
CA ALA A 192 -14.82 -15.16 -33.17
C ALA A 192 -13.39 -14.99 -33.71
N ALA A 193 -13.23 -14.73 -35.01
CA ALA A 193 -11.93 -14.45 -35.62
C ALA A 193 -11.31 -13.15 -35.05
N ALA A 194 -12.09 -12.08 -34.95
CA ALA A 194 -11.64 -10.83 -34.36
C ALA A 194 -11.29 -10.99 -32.87
N GLN A 195 -12.02 -11.82 -32.12
CA GLN A 195 -11.70 -12.13 -30.72
C GLN A 195 -10.38 -12.90 -30.60
N ALA A 196 -10.12 -13.87 -31.47
CA ALA A 196 -8.85 -14.62 -31.49
C ALA A 196 -7.65 -13.74 -31.86
N GLU A 197 -7.82 -12.83 -32.82
CA GLU A 197 -6.80 -11.85 -33.19
C GLU A 197 -6.52 -10.88 -32.03
N ASN A 198 -7.57 -10.35 -31.38
CA ASN A 198 -7.41 -9.51 -30.19
C ASN A 198 -6.69 -10.23 -29.05
N GLN A 199 -6.97 -11.51 -28.81
CA GLN A 199 -6.25 -12.30 -27.80
C GLN A 199 -4.76 -12.44 -28.15
N THR A 200 -4.46 -12.66 -29.43
CA THR A 200 -3.07 -12.78 -29.92
C THR A 200 -2.32 -11.46 -29.80
N LEU A 201 -2.95 -10.35 -30.21
CA LEU A 201 -2.38 -9.00 -30.06
C LEU A 201 -2.15 -8.66 -28.58
N LYS A 202 -3.09 -9.04 -27.70
CA LYS A 202 -2.92 -8.85 -26.25
C LYS A 202 -1.69 -9.57 -25.73
N LEU A 203 -1.51 -10.84 -26.10
CA LEU A 203 -0.33 -11.62 -25.71
C LEU A 203 0.98 -11.04 -26.29
N GLN A 204 0.95 -10.54 -27.52
CA GLN A 204 2.12 -9.88 -28.12
C GLN A 204 2.49 -8.57 -27.39
N VAL A 205 1.50 -7.76 -27.03
CA VAL A 205 1.71 -6.54 -26.25
C VAL A 205 2.24 -6.88 -24.87
N GLU A 206 1.67 -7.86 -24.18
CA GLU A 206 2.16 -8.32 -22.87
C GLU A 206 3.60 -8.83 -22.95
N SER A 207 3.93 -9.66 -23.94
CA SER A 207 5.30 -10.16 -24.15
C SER A 207 6.29 -9.05 -24.50
N SER A 208 5.90 -8.09 -25.35
CA SER A 208 6.73 -6.94 -25.70
C SER A 208 6.94 -6.01 -24.50
N GLN A 209 5.90 -5.80 -23.68
CA GLN A 209 5.97 -5.01 -22.47
C GLN A 209 6.85 -5.68 -21.41
N GLU A 210 6.76 -7.01 -21.26
CA GLU A 210 7.62 -7.78 -20.36
C GLU A 210 9.09 -7.71 -20.79
N ALA A 211 9.38 -7.90 -22.08
CA ALA A 211 10.74 -7.76 -22.61
C ALA A 211 11.30 -6.34 -22.40
N CYS A 212 10.47 -5.31 -22.57
CA CYS A 212 10.85 -3.92 -22.30
C CYS A 212 11.14 -3.69 -20.81
N SER A 213 10.27 -4.19 -19.93
CA SER A 213 10.47 -4.10 -18.47
C SER A 213 11.77 -4.79 -18.04
N GLN A 214 12.05 -5.98 -18.59
CA GLN A 214 13.29 -6.72 -18.32
C GLN A 214 14.51 -5.97 -18.82
N ALA A 215 14.48 -5.41 -20.04
CA ALA A 215 15.59 -4.62 -20.58
C ALA A 215 15.90 -3.38 -19.72
N VAL A 216 14.86 -2.68 -19.24
CA VAL A 216 15.02 -1.53 -18.33
C VAL A 216 15.59 -1.97 -16.98
N GLN A 217 15.10 -3.09 -16.42
CA GLN A 217 15.64 -3.66 -15.17
C GLN A 217 17.12 -4.04 -15.34
N GLU A 218 17.50 -4.73 -16.41
CA GLU A 218 18.89 -5.10 -16.68
C GLU A 218 19.81 -3.88 -16.78
N VAL A 219 19.40 -2.84 -17.50
CA VAL A 219 20.18 -1.60 -17.63
C VAL A 219 20.30 -0.90 -16.28
N THR A 220 19.22 -0.86 -15.50
CA THR A 220 19.22 -0.27 -14.16
C THR A 220 20.17 -1.00 -13.23
N GLU A 221 20.12 -2.33 -13.20
CA GLU A 221 21.03 -3.15 -12.39
C GLU A 221 22.49 -3.02 -12.86
N ARG A 222 22.75 -3.00 -14.17
CA ARG A 222 24.11 -2.78 -14.71
C ARG A 222 24.65 -1.42 -14.25
N LEU A 223 23.83 -0.38 -14.32
CA LEU A 223 24.22 0.96 -13.89
C LEU A 223 24.46 1.01 -12.37
N GLN A 224 23.62 0.37 -11.57
CA GLN A 224 23.81 0.26 -10.12
C GLN A 224 25.13 -0.45 -9.78
N ARG A 225 25.41 -1.60 -10.40
CA ARG A 225 26.68 -2.31 -10.23
C ARG A 225 27.88 -1.44 -10.59
N GLN A 226 27.81 -0.71 -11.71
CA GLN A 226 28.89 0.21 -12.10
C GLN A 226 29.13 1.32 -11.07
N TYR A 227 28.06 1.89 -10.51
CA TYR A 227 28.21 2.90 -9.45
C TYR A 227 28.80 2.32 -8.17
N GLU A 228 28.39 1.11 -7.77
CA GLU A 228 28.95 0.41 -6.61
C GLU A 228 30.43 0.07 -6.81
N GLU A 229 30.81 -0.44 -7.98
CA GLU A 229 32.20 -0.73 -8.34
C GLU A 229 33.06 0.53 -8.32
N GLN A 230 32.58 1.65 -8.90
CA GLN A 230 33.30 2.93 -8.85
C GLN A 230 33.45 3.45 -7.42
N LEU A 231 32.41 3.33 -6.59
CA LEU A 231 32.47 3.72 -5.19
C LEU A 231 33.50 2.88 -4.41
N MET A 232 33.51 1.57 -4.63
CA MET A 232 34.46 0.67 -3.97
C MET A 232 35.90 0.94 -4.43
N GLU A 233 36.10 1.20 -5.71
CA GLU A 233 37.43 1.49 -6.27
C GLU A 233 37.97 2.84 -5.78
N THR A 234 37.14 3.90 -5.76
CA THR A 234 37.55 5.19 -5.19
C THR A 234 37.85 5.08 -3.69
N GLN A 235 37.03 4.34 -2.93
CA GLN A 235 37.33 4.06 -1.52
C GLN A 235 38.62 3.26 -1.33
N ARG A 236 38.93 2.30 -2.22
CA ARG A 236 40.18 1.54 -2.20
C ARG A 236 41.38 2.46 -2.45
N GLN A 237 41.29 3.30 -3.47
CA GLN A 237 42.33 4.28 -3.81
C GLN A 237 42.59 5.25 -2.66
N HIS A 238 41.55 5.81 -2.04
CA HIS A 238 41.73 6.68 -0.88
C HIS A 238 42.37 5.97 0.33
N ARG A 239 42.05 4.70 0.57
CA ARG A 239 42.73 3.91 1.61
C ARG A 239 44.21 3.73 1.29
N GLU A 240 44.53 3.39 0.05
CA GLU A 240 45.93 3.25 -0.42
C GLU A 240 46.70 4.56 -0.35
N GLU A 241 46.08 5.70 -0.68
CA GLU A 241 46.67 7.04 -0.54
C GLU A 241 46.96 7.38 0.92
N ILE A 242 46.03 7.08 1.83
CA ILE A 242 46.22 7.28 3.27
C ILE A 242 47.39 6.42 3.78
N GLU A 243 47.43 5.14 3.41
CA GLU A 243 48.51 4.24 3.80
C GLU A 243 49.87 4.71 3.26
N LYS A 244 49.91 5.17 2.00
CA LYS A 244 51.11 5.72 1.39
C LYS A 244 51.60 6.98 2.12
N LEU A 245 50.70 7.93 2.41
CA LEU A 245 51.05 9.14 3.16
C LEU A 245 51.53 8.82 4.57
N GLN A 246 50.91 7.83 5.23
CA GLN A 246 51.38 7.36 6.54
C GLN A 246 52.79 6.77 6.46
N LEU A 247 53.05 5.95 5.44
CA LEU A 247 54.37 5.36 5.21
C LEU A 247 55.42 6.44 4.96
N ASP A 248 55.11 7.46 4.14
CA ASP A 248 56.00 8.59 3.88
C ASP A 248 56.35 9.35 5.17
N VAL A 249 55.37 9.57 6.06
CA VAL A 249 55.62 10.17 7.38
C VAL A 249 56.52 9.30 8.26
N TYR A 250 56.32 7.97 8.25
CA TYR A 250 57.20 7.05 8.99
C TYR A 250 58.62 7.07 8.45
N ILE A 251 58.79 7.07 7.12
CA ILE A 251 60.10 7.16 6.46
C ILE A 251 60.79 8.46 6.86
N MET A 252 60.11 9.61 6.77
CA MET A 252 60.69 10.90 7.18
C MET A 252 61.18 10.91 8.63
N ARG A 253 60.38 10.35 9.56
CA ARG A 253 60.76 10.25 10.97
C ARG A 253 61.96 9.33 11.18
N LEU A 254 62.02 8.21 10.46
CA LEU A 254 63.16 7.30 10.51
C LEU A 254 64.43 7.96 9.97
N GLU A 255 64.35 8.68 8.86
CA GLU A 255 65.50 9.42 8.32
C GLU A 255 65.96 10.54 9.27
N GLU A 256 65.04 11.25 9.92
CA GLU A 256 65.40 12.25 10.93
C GLU A 256 66.09 11.62 12.14
N ALA A 257 65.58 10.50 12.63
CA ALA A 257 66.23 9.73 13.69
C ALA A 257 67.62 9.24 13.27
N GLU A 258 67.79 8.78 12.03
CA GLU A 258 69.07 8.36 11.47
C GLU A 258 70.06 9.55 11.38
N ARG A 259 69.62 10.72 10.91
CA ARG A 259 70.44 11.94 10.90
C ARG A 259 70.88 12.33 12.31
N ASN A 260 69.96 12.28 13.28
CA ASN A 260 70.27 12.58 14.67
C ASN A 260 71.24 11.55 15.28
N ALA A 261 71.09 10.27 14.96
CA ALA A 261 72.00 9.21 15.38
C ALA A 261 73.41 9.46 14.82
N LYS A 262 73.55 9.77 13.52
CA LYS A 262 74.85 10.13 12.91
C LYS A 262 75.51 11.33 13.58
N ILE A 263 74.74 12.36 13.95
CA ILE A 263 75.26 13.52 14.70
C ILE A 263 75.73 13.11 16.09
N ALA A 264 74.97 12.27 16.79
CA ALA A 264 75.34 11.75 18.11
C ALA A 264 76.60 10.89 18.05
N GLU A 265 76.70 9.99 17.06
CA GLU A 265 77.89 9.17 16.80
C GLU A 265 79.13 10.02 16.56
N ALA A 266 79.03 11.08 15.75
CA ALA A 266 80.14 12.00 15.52
C ALA A 266 80.59 12.71 16.81
N LYS A 267 79.65 13.14 17.67
CA LYS A 267 79.97 13.75 18.97
C LYS A 267 80.58 12.76 19.96
N ILE A 268 80.17 11.49 19.92
CA ILE A 268 80.77 10.42 20.73
C ILE A 268 82.21 10.20 20.26
N ALA A 269 82.45 10.07 18.95
CA ALA A 269 83.79 9.91 18.39
C ALA A 269 84.74 11.07 18.77
N GLU A 270 84.24 12.32 18.77
CA GLU A 270 85.02 13.48 19.23
C GLU A 270 85.35 13.38 20.73
N ARG A 271 84.37 12.97 21.55
CA ARG A 271 84.59 12.76 22.99
C ARG A 271 85.59 11.64 23.24
N ASP A 272 85.50 10.54 22.52
CA ASP A 272 86.44 9.42 22.63
C ASP A 272 87.86 9.87 22.28
N GLN A 273 88.04 10.70 21.24
CA GLN A 273 89.34 11.29 20.91
C GLN A 273 89.89 12.17 22.06
N ARG A 274 89.04 12.99 22.68
CA ARG A 274 89.43 13.82 23.84
C ARG A 274 89.79 12.95 25.05
N ILE A 275 89.05 11.88 25.31
CA ILE A 275 89.35 10.91 26.37
C ILE A 275 90.72 10.29 26.12
N SER A 276 90.99 9.81 24.90
CA SER A 276 92.29 9.24 24.55
C SER A 276 93.45 10.21 24.77
N GLU A 277 93.28 11.51 24.50
CA GLU A 277 94.32 12.52 24.78
C GLU A 277 94.50 12.78 26.28
N VAL A 278 93.41 12.81 27.06
CA VAL A 278 93.48 12.94 28.51
C VAL A 278 94.18 11.73 29.13
N GLU A 279 93.85 10.51 28.69
CA GLU A 279 94.52 9.28 29.12
C GLU A 279 96.04 9.36 28.85
N ARG A 280 96.43 9.81 27.65
CA ARG A 280 97.84 10.02 27.30
C ARG A 280 98.54 11.03 28.23
N LEU A 281 97.88 12.14 28.57
CA LEU A 281 98.43 13.14 29.49
C LEU A 281 98.53 12.61 30.92
N LEU A 282 97.53 11.86 31.40
CA LEU A 282 97.54 11.22 32.70
C LEU A 282 98.68 10.20 32.83
N ASP A 283 98.94 9.43 31.77
CA ASP A 283 100.10 8.52 31.72
C ASP A 283 101.43 9.27 31.87
N CYS A 284 101.61 10.40 31.16
CA CYS A 284 102.78 11.26 31.32
C CYS A 284 102.92 11.82 32.74
N MET A 285 101.82 12.31 33.32
CA MET A 285 101.82 12.82 34.71
C MET A 285 102.12 11.70 35.72
N GLY A 286 101.62 10.49 35.49
CA GLY A 286 101.91 9.31 36.30
C GLY A 286 103.41 9.01 36.37
N GLN A 287 104.11 9.09 35.23
CA GLN A 287 105.56 8.93 35.15
C GLN A 287 106.31 10.02 35.93
N VAL A 288 105.91 11.30 35.79
CA VAL A 288 106.52 12.42 36.52
C VAL A 288 106.33 12.29 38.03
N LYS A 289 105.13 11.89 38.48
CA LYS A 289 104.84 11.68 39.90
C LYS A 289 105.74 10.60 40.50
N GLN A 290 105.94 9.48 39.81
CA GLN A 290 106.87 8.43 40.23
C GLN A 290 108.29 8.98 40.41
N MET A 291 108.76 9.81 39.48
CA MET A 291 110.09 10.45 39.55
C MET A 291 110.23 11.40 40.75
N ILE A 292 109.22 12.24 41.03
CA ILE A 292 109.24 13.16 42.19
C ILE A 292 109.19 12.41 43.52
N SER A 293 108.37 11.35 43.61
CA SER A 293 108.30 10.52 44.84
C SER A 293 109.67 9.95 45.20
N LEU A 294 110.41 9.45 44.19
CA LEU A 294 111.77 8.95 44.35
C LEU A 294 112.74 10.05 44.84
N HIS A 295 112.54 11.30 44.38
CA HIS A 295 113.38 12.44 44.77
C HIS A 295 113.09 12.94 46.19
N MET A 296 111.83 12.97 46.62
CA MET A 296 111.46 13.43 47.96
C MET A 296 111.94 12.50 49.08
N GLU A 297 111.95 11.19 48.85
CA GLU A 297 112.50 10.22 49.82
C GLU A 297 113.98 10.49 50.13
N LEU A 298 114.70 11.20 49.27
CA LEU A 298 116.12 11.51 49.42
C LEU A 298 116.42 12.81 50.18
N SER A 299 115.45 13.70 50.49
CA SER A 299 115.73 15.11 50.87
C SER A 299 115.08 15.65 52.18
N GLY A 300 114.59 14.83 53.11
CA GLY A 300 113.74 15.32 54.21
C GLY A 300 114.37 15.53 55.60
N ARG A 301 115.03 16.67 55.92
CA ARG A 301 115.28 17.14 57.32
C ARG A 301 115.52 18.66 57.43
N CYS A 302 114.47 19.50 57.40
CA CYS A 302 114.40 20.83 58.09
C CYS A 302 113.06 21.56 57.79
N SER A 303 111.92 21.00 58.21
CA SER A 303 110.57 21.54 57.92
C SER A 303 109.78 21.95 59.17
N PHE A 304 110.24 21.61 60.37
CA PHE A 304 109.46 21.73 61.59
C PHE A 304 109.38 23.17 62.15
N CYS A 305 110.47 23.93 62.10
CA CYS A 305 110.49 25.31 62.65
C CYS A 305 109.64 26.29 61.83
N ARG A 306 109.57 26.10 60.51
CA ARG A 306 108.75 26.89 59.60
C ARG A 306 107.25 26.60 59.76
N SER A 307 106.90 25.37 60.17
CA SER A 307 105.51 24.97 60.45
C SER A 307 104.91 25.74 61.63
N LYS A 308 105.69 25.97 62.68
CA LYS A 308 105.18 26.58 63.92
C LYS A 308 104.87 28.08 63.77
N GLN A 309 105.67 28.82 63.00
CA GLN A 309 105.38 30.21 62.64
C GLN A 309 104.13 30.33 61.76
N LEU A 310 103.97 29.42 60.79
CA LEU A 310 102.79 29.38 59.94
C LEU A 310 101.52 29.05 60.74
N GLU A 311 101.59 28.22 61.78
CA GLU A 311 100.44 27.92 62.64
C GLU A 311 99.94 29.14 63.42
N GLU A 312 100.84 29.99 63.94
CA GLU A 312 100.49 31.22 64.66
C GLU A 312 99.87 32.27 63.72
N GLU A 313 100.46 32.46 62.53
CA GLU A 313 99.89 33.35 61.50
C GLU A 313 98.51 32.87 61.03
N VAL A 314 98.32 31.56 60.88
CA VAL A 314 97.02 30.97 60.54
C VAL A 314 96.00 31.18 61.67
N GLY A 315 96.42 31.14 62.94
CA GLY A 315 95.56 31.48 64.08
C GLY A 315 95.05 32.92 64.01
N ASN A 316 95.98 33.87 63.82
CA ASN A 316 95.65 35.30 63.69
C ASN A 316 94.74 35.57 62.48
N LEU A 317 94.97 34.91 61.35
CA LEU A 317 94.12 35.03 60.17
C LEU A 317 92.72 34.45 60.41
N ARG A 318 92.58 33.33 61.15
CA ARG A 318 91.26 32.78 61.50
C ARG A 318 90.45 33.73 62.38
N GLU A 319 91.08 34.37 63.35
CA GLU A 319 90.41 35.36 64.20
C GLU A 319 89.95 36.57 63.39
N ARG A 320 90.80 37.06 62.47
CA ARG A 320 90.42 38.16 61.57
C ARG A 320 89.28 37.78 60.63
N ILE A 321 89.28 36.56 60.09
CA ILE A 321 88.17 36.04 59.29
C ILE A 321 86.90 35.95 60.14
N LYS A 322 86.99 35.51 61.41
CA LYS A 322 85.84 35.47 62.31
C LYS A 322 85.25 36.86 62.56
N HIS A 323 86.08 37.85 62.90
CA HIS A 323 85.63 39.23 63.07
C HIS A 323 85.01 39.82 61.80
N LEU A 324 85.59 39.53 60.62
CA LEU A 324 85.02 39.95 59.34
C LEU A 324 83.68 39.27 59.07
N ASN A 325 83.55 37.97 59.36
CA ASN A 325 82.28 37.25 59.23
C ASN A 325 81.22 37.80 60.18
N ASP A 326 81.57 38.14 61.42
CA ASP A 326 80.65 38.76 62.37
C ASP A 326 80.19 40.14 61.87
N MET A 327 81.11 40.95 61.33
CA MET A 327 80.76 42.23 60.70
C MET A 327 79.87 42.05 59.46
N VAL A 328 80.14 41.06 58.61
CA VAL A 328 79.29 40.71 57.47
C VAL A 328 77.91 40.26 57.96
N PHE A 329 77.82 39.49 59.04
CA PHE A 329 76.54 39.06 59.60
C PHE A 329 75.74 40.22 60.16
N CYS A 330 76.38 41.15 60.89
CA CYS A 330 75.75 42.39 61.33
C CYS A 330 75.22 43.21 60.14
N GLN A 331 76.01 43.33 59.06
CA GLN A 331 75.60 44.04 57.85
C GLN A 331 74.46 43.30 57.11
N GLN A 332 74.53 41.97 57.00
CA GLN A 332 73.46 41.15 56.40
C GLN A 332 72.16 41.29 57.18
N LYS A 333 72.21 41.32 58.52
CA LYS A 333 71.03 41.55 59.36
C LYS A 333 70.44 42.96 59.12
N LYS A 334 71.29 43.97 58.94
CA LYS A 334 70.85 45.34 58.59
C LYS A 334 70.20 45.40 57.21
N VAL A 335 70.83 44.80 56.20
CA VAL A 335 70.28 44.71 54.84
C VAL A 335 68.96 43.94 54.82
N LYS A 336 68.85 42.84 55.57
CA LYS A 336 67.60 42.10 55.70
C LYS A 336 66.49 42.97 56.29
N GLY A 337 66.78 43.72 57.35
CA GLY A 337 65.84 44.69 57.90
C GLY A 337 65.43 45.78 56.90
N MET A 338 66.39 46.29 56.11
CA MET A 338 66.08 47.25 55.05
C MET A 338 65.20 46.64 53.95
N ILE A 339 65.41 45.36 53.58
CA ILE A 339 64.56 44.66 52.62
C ILE A 339 63.13 44.50 53.18
N GLU A 340 63.00 44.08 54.43
CA GLU A 340 61.70 43.95 55.11
C GLU A 340 60.96 45.30 55.17
N GLU A 341 61.69 46.40 55.43
CA GLU A 341 61.14 47.76 55.40
C GLU A 341 60.70 48.19 53.99
N VAL A 342 61.51 47.89 52.96
CA VAL A 342 61.17 48.16 51.55
C VAL A 342 59.95 47.33 51.12
N GLU A 343 59.84 46.07 51.53
CA GLU A 343 58.69 45.22 51.25
C GLU A 343 57.42 45.74 51.93
N SER A 344 57.52 46.18 53.20
CA SER A 344 56.42 46.84 53.92
C SER A 344 55.96 48.13 53.22
N LEU A 345 56.91 48.97 52.79
CA LEU A 345 56.61 50.19 52.04
C LEU A 345 55.98 49.87 50.68
N ARG A 346 56.47 48.86 49.95
CA ARG A 346 55.85 48.40 48.69
C ARG A 346 54.42 47.93 48.91
N ALA A 347 54.13 47.19 49.98
CA ALA A 347 52.77 46.77 50.31
C ALA A 347 51.86 47.97 50.63
N GLN A 348 52.38 48.98 51.33
CA GLN A 348 51.64 50.23 51.57
C GLN A 348 51.36 51.01 50.28
N VAL A 349 52.34 51.07 49.37
CA VAL A 349 52.16 51.68 48.04
C VAL A 349 51.08 50.95 47.26
N ALA A 350 51.15 49.61 47.17
CA ALA A 350 50.12 48.82 46.48
C ALA A 350 48.72 49.05 47.06
N LYS A 351 48.59 49.18 48.39
CA LYS A 351 47.31 49.52 49.04
C LYS A 351 46.82 50.92 48.66
N LYS A 352 47.73 51.89 48.56
CA LYS A 352 47.39 53.24 48.09
C LYS A 352 47.02 53.24 46.62
N ASP A 353 47.70 52.48 45.77
CA ASP A 353 47.36 52.35 44.35
C ASP A 353 45.98 51.73 44.16
N MET A 354 45.61 50.71 44.95
CA MET A 354 44.25 50.17 44.95
C MET A 354 43.20 51.23 45.33
N PHE A 355 43.50 52.04 46.35
CA PHE A 355 42.61 53.12 46.77
C PHE A 355 42.50 54.23 45.71
N ILE A 356 43.60 54.54 45.02
CA ILE A 356 43.59 55.46 43.87
C ILE A 356 42.72 54.89 42.76
N SER A 357 42.85 53.62 42.40
CA SER A 357 42.00 52.98 41.39
C SER A 357 40.53 53.01 41.78
N GLU A 358 40.18 52.73 43.04
CA GLU A 358 38.79 52.81 43.52
C GLU A 358 38.24 54.24 43.43
N LEU A 359 39.06 55.25 43.76
CA LEU A 359 38.69 56.65 43.59
C LEU A 359 38.55 57.03 42.10
N LEU A 360 39.42 56.53 41.23
CA LEU A 360 39.32 56.76 39.79
C LEU A 360 38.05 56.13 39.20
N ASP A 361 37.69 54.90 39.60
CA ASP A 361 36.44 54.26 39.19
C ASP A 361 35.23 55.08 39.67
N ARG A 362 35.29 55.60 40.91
CA ARG A 362 34.24 56.46 41.45
C ARG A 362 34.15 57.80 40.73
N ILE A 363 35.28 58.40 40.35
CA ILE A 363 35.33 59.59 39.50
C ILE A 363 34.71 59.26 38.14
N ALA A 364 35.06 58.14 37.51
CA ALA A 364 34.51 57.75 36.21
C ALA A 364 32.99 57.54 36.24
N ILE A 365 32.45 56.97 37.33
CA ILE A 365 31.00 56.84 37.55
C ILE A 365 30.37 58.24 37.65
N VAL A 366 30.93 59.12 38.47
CA VAL A 366 30.42 60.48 38.65
C VAL A 366 30.55 61.30 37.36
N GLU A 367 31.62 61.14 36.59
CA GLU A 367 31.81 61.76 35.29
C GLU A 367 30.76 61.27 34.27
N CYS A 368 30.45 59.96 34.26
CA CYS A 368 29.36 59.42 33.45
C CYS A 368 28.00 60.00 33.85
N GLU A 369 27.68 60.05 35.15
CA GLU A 369 26.45 60.66 35.66
C GLU A 369 26.38 62.15 35.29
N ASN A 370 27.49 62.87 35.43
CA ASN A 370 27.57 64.29 35.10
C ASN A 370 27.41 64.52 33.59
N ASN A 371 28.00 63.67 32.74
CA ASN A 371 27.79 63.70 31.28
C ASN A 371 26.33 63.38 30.92
N GLU A 372 25.69 62.41 31.58
CA GLU A 372 24.27 62.10 31.35
C GLU A 372 23.38 63.28 31.77
N LEU A 373 23.69 63.93 32.90
CA LEU A 373 23.02 65.14 33.33
C LEU A 373 23.27 66.30 32.36
N GLU A 374 24.49 66.45 31.83
CA GLU A 374 24.84 67.44 30.82
C GLU A 374 24.10 67.19 29.51
N ASP A 375 23.99 65.93 29.06
CA ASP A 375 23.21 65.54 27.88
C ASP A 375 21.72 65.78 28.08
N LYS A 376 21.18 65.45 29.27
CA LYS A 376 19.80 65.80 29.65
C LYS A 376 19.59 67.30 29.65
N LEU A 377 20.53 68.06 30.21
CA LEU A 377 20.47 69.52 30.25
C LEU A 377 20.58 70.09 28.84
N LYS A 378 21.43 69.54 27.97
CA LYS A 378 21.54 69.92 26.56
C LYS A 378 20.27 69.57 25.79
N TYR A 379 19.64 68.43 26.06
CA TYR A 379 18.33 68.09 25.50
C TYR A 379 17.24 69.05 25.99
N PHE A 380 17.20 69.36 27.29
CA PHE A 380 16.27 70.35 27.83
C PHE A 380 16.54 71.74 27.27
N MET A 381 17.79 72.18 27.18
CA MET A 381 18.19 73.44 26.56
C MET A 381 17.89 73.45 25.06
N SER A 382 17.98 72.31 24.37
CA SER A 382 17.58 72.20 22.96
C SER A 382 16.06 72.26 22.80
N THR A 383 15.31 71.66 23.73
CA THR A 383 13.84 71.67 23.74
C THR A 383 13.30 73.04 24.18
N GLN A 384 13.94 73.65 25.17
CA GLN A 384 13.68 74.98 25.68
C GLN A 384 14.17 76.05 24.71
N ASN A 385 15.29 75.89 23.99
CA ASN A 385 15.69 76.74 22.86
C ASN A 385 14.85 76.46 21.62
N ARG A 386 14.21 75.30 21.45
CA ARG A 386 13.12 75.17 20.46
C ARG A 386 11.88 75.96 20.88
N GLN A 387 11.62 76.09 22.18
CA GLN A 387 10.55 76.91 22.74
C GLN A 387 10.95 78.40 22.92
N ARG A 388 12.24 78.73 23.06
CA ARG A 388 12.85 80.06 23.20
C ARG A 388 13.31 80.62 21.85
N ASP A 389 13.70 79.85 20.84
CA ASP A 389 13.84 80.37 19.47
C ASP A 389 12.47 80.75 18.89
N VAL A 390 11.38 80.19 19.45
CA VAL A 390 10.00 80.67 19.23
C VAL A 390 9.63 81.87 20.13
N LEU A 391 10.39 82.19 21.21
CA LEU A 391 10.03 83.20 22.23
C LEU A 391 11.13 84.20 22.67
N GLN A 392 12.33 84.20 22.08
CA GLN A 392 13.51 85.01 22.45
C GLN A 392 14.15 85.67 21.22
N THR A 393 13.30 86.26 20.38
CA THR A 393 13.60 87.55 19.74
C THR A 393 13.60 88.72 20.75
N ARG A 394 13.69 88.45 22.05
CA ARG A 394 13.71 89.44 23.12
C ARG A 394 14.71 89.04 24.21
N GLU A 395 15.66 89.96 24.42
CA GLU A 395 16.37 90.26 25.67
C GLU A 395 17.48 89.24 26.01
N ILE A 396 18.75 89.46 25.66
CA ILE A 396 19.69 90.54 26.04
C ILE A 396 19.64 90.89 27.53
N GLY A 397 20.64 90.38 28.25
CA GLY A 397 21.56 91.23 28.99
C GLY A 397 21.36 91.34 30.50
N VAL A 398 22.51 91.58 31.15
CA VAL A 398 22.68 92.13 32.50
C VAL A 398 22.43 91.08 33.60
N GLY A 399 23.42 90.61 34.36
CA GLY A 399 24.49 91.35 35.02
C GLY A 399 24.11 91.50 36.50
N CYS A 400 25.01 91.16 37.42
CA CYS A 400 25.25 91.90 38.67
C CYS A 400 26.36 91.25 39.51
N ASP A 401 27.36 92.08 39.78
CA ASP A 401 28.35 91.99 40.85
C ASP A 401 27.70 92.06 42.25
N LEU A 402 28.45 91.66 43.30
CA LEU A 402 28.70 92.43 44.54
C LEU A 402 29.71 91.68 45.46
N LEU A 403 30.88 92.30 45.64
CA LEU A 403 31.99 92.04 46.61
C LEU A 403 31.61 92.52 48.05
N PRO A 404 32.50 92.55 49.09
CA PRO A 404 33.80 91.90 49.35
C PRO A 404 33.94 91.33 50.81
N SER A 405 35.03 90.60 51.11
CA SER A 405 35.97 90.90 52.22
C SER A 405 37.06 89.81 52.34
N ALA A 406 38.30 90.16 52.01
CA ALA A 406 39.55 89.47 52.39
C ALA A 406 40.23 90.28 53.52
N PRO A 407 41.30 89.85 54.21
CA PRO A 407 42.26 88.76 53.93
C PRO A 407 42.50 87.87 55.20
N GLN A 408 43.31 86.83 55.31
CA GLN A 408 44.56 86.42 54.68
C GLN A 408 44.59 84.88 54.64
N VAL A 409 44.99 84.32 53.51
CA VAL A 409 45.10 82.88 53.31
C VAL A 409 46.49 82.44 53.78
N TYR A 410 46.54 81.63 54.84
CA TYR A 410 47.73 80.89 55.23
C TYR A 410 47.74 79.56 54.46
N THR A 411 48.40 79.51 53.30
CA THR A 411 48.47 78.26 52.52
C THR A 411 49.53 77.32 53.09
N PRO A 412 49.33 75.99 53.01
CA PRO A 412 50.30 74.98 53.44
C PRO A 412 51.71 75.11 52.81
N PHE A 413 51.82 75.79 51.66
CA PHE A 413 53.10 76.06 51.00
C PHE A 413 54.00 77.02 51.79
N MET A 414 53.42 77.97 52.56
CA MET A 414 54.21 78.85 53.45
C MET A 414 54.80 78.10 54.64
N LYS A 415 54.11 77.06 55.16
CA LYS A 415 54.65 76.16 56.19
C LYS A 415 55.79 75.27 55.64
N LEU A 416 55.73 74.91 54.36
CA LEU A 416 56.77 74.10 53.71
C LEU A 416 58.09 74.87 53.53
N MET A 417 58.06 76.17 53.24
CA MET A 417 59.28 76.98 53.23
C MET A 417 59.90 77.15 54.62
N GLU A 418 59.09 77.26 55.67
CA GLU A 418 59.56 77.44 57.06
C GLU A 418 60.20 76.16 57.62
N ILE A 419 59.67 74.99 57.25
CA ILE A 419 60.24 73.68 57.62
C ILE A 419 61.53 73.39 56.83
N THR A 420 61.66 73.89 55.59
CA THR A 420 62.87 73.69 54.78
C THR A 420 64.04 74.60 55.23
N ALA A 421 63.77 75.70 55.94
CA ALA A 421 64.79 76.64 56.42
C ALA A 421 65.46 76.24 57.76
N ASN A 422 64.97 75.20 58.46
CA ASN A 422 65.43 74.83 59.82
C ASN A 422 66.15 73.46 59.91
N ILE A 423 66.64 72.92 58.78
CA ILE A 423 67.48 71.72 58.81
C ILE A 423 68.94 72.15 58.94
N ASP A 424 69.43 72.22 60.18
CA ASP A 424 70.85 72.21 60.47
C ASP A 424 71.43 70.84 60.11
N ILE A 425 72.40 70.86 59.19
CA ILE A 425 73.29 69.74 58.89
C ILE A 425 74.33 69.71 60.01
N ASN A 426 74.32 68.67 60.85
CA ASN A 426 75.47 68.32 61.67
C ASN A 426 75.67 66.80 61.80
N GLU A 427 76.95 66.45 61.75
CA GLU A 427 77.61 65.16 61.61
C GLU A 427 77.25 64.07 62.64
N SER A 428 77.03 62.84 62.17
CA SER A 428 77.79 61.61 62.50
C SER A 428 77.05 60.34 62.08
#